data_AF-A0A654ZP70-F1
#
_entry.id   AF-A0A654ZP70-F1
#
_cell.length_a   1.000
_cell.length_b   1.000
_cell.length_c   1.000
_cell.angle_alpha   90.00
_cell.angle_beta   90.00
_cell.angle_gamma   90.00
#
_symmetry.space_group_name_H-M   'P 1'
#
loop_
_entity.id
_entity.type
_entity.pdbx_description
1 polymer ?
#
loop_
_entity_poly.entity_id
_entity_poly.type
_entity_poly.pdbx_seq_one_letter_code
_entity_poly.pdbx_strand_id
1 'polypeptide(L)' 'MRYRQALAEYLMEVSDGGGLVENRAVYDFLNTRCLTIAGGTEQILLTVAAERLLGLPR' A
#
# COMPACT_ATOMS: atom_id res chain seq x y z
N MET A 1 1.16 0.03 -5.86
CA MET A 1 0.74 0.05 -4.43
C MET A 1 0.69 1.46 -3.85
N ARG A 2 1.70 2.30 -4.09
CA ARG A 2 1.80 3.66 -3.53
C ARG A 2 0.54 4.53 -3.65
N TYR A 3 -0.06 4.61 -4.85
CA TYR A 3 -1.30 5.38 -5.05
C TYR A 3 -2.46 4.88 -4.16
N ARG A 4 -2.72 3.57 -4.18
CA ARG A 4 -3.80 2.97 -3.40
C ARG A 4 -3.60 3.17 -1.89
N GLN A 5 -2.36 3.09 -1.43
CA GLN A 5 -2.02 3.35 -0.04
C GLN A 5 -2.25 4.80 0.35
N ALA A 6 -1.73 5.76 -0.43
CA ALA A 6 -1.88 7.18 -0.15
C ALA A 6 -3.36 7.61 -0.18
N LEU A 7 -4.15 7.05 -1.12
CA LEU A 7 -5.58 7.31 -1.17
C LEU A 7 -6.31 6.75 0.06
N ALA A 8 -6.00 5.53 0.48
CA ALA A 8 -6.64 4.94 1.66
C ALA A 8 -6.27 5.69 2.96
N GLU A 9 -5.04 6.20 3.05
CA GLU A 9 -4.59 7.06 4.15
C GLU A 9 -5.35 8.37 4.18
N TYR A 10 -5.46 9.07 3.05
CA TYR A 10 -6.22 10.30 2.95
C TYR A 10 -7.71 10.10 3.30
N LEU A 11 -8.32 9.00 2.84
CA LEU A 11 -9.71 8.67 3.18
C LEU A 11 -9.90 8.42 4.68
N MET A 12 -8.93 7.81 5.35
CA MET A 12 -8.95 7.64 6.80
C MET A 12 -8.80 8.98 7.53
N GLU A 13 -7.87 9.83 7.10
CA GLU A 13 -7.62 11.15 7.70
C GLU A 13 -8.85 12.05 7.71
N VAL A 14 -9.63 12.03 6.61
CA VAL A 14 -10.85 12.83 6.48
C VAL A 14 -12.11 12.14 7.02
N SER A 15 -12.00 10.89 7.47
CA SER A 15 -13.14 10.15 8.04
C SER A 15 -13.46 10.61 9.46
N ASP A 16 -14.72 10.44 9.88
CA ASP A 16 -15.15 10.74 11.24
C ASP A 16 -14.28 10.00 12.26
N GLY A 17 -13.76 10.75 13.24
CA GLY A 17 -12.84 10.24 14.24
C GLY A 17 -11.36 10.21 13.82
N GLY A 18 -11.01 10.69 12.60
CA GLY A 18 -9.62 10.91 12.18
C GLY A 18 -8.74 9.65 12.24
N GLY A 19 -9.34 8.48 12.06
CA GLY A 19 -8.67 7.18 12.16
C GLY A 19 -8.71 6.50 13.53
N LEU A 20 -9.25 7.15 14.57
CA LEU A 20 -9.39 6.58 15.92
C LEU A 20 -10.67 5.76 16.13
N VAL A 21 -11.68 5.99 15.29
CA VAL A 21 -12.98 5.32 15.37
C VAL A 21 -13.05 4.21 14.33
N GLU A 22 -13.55 3.05 14.73
CA GLU A 22 -13.78 1.94 13.80
C GLU A 22 -14.79 2.36 12.73
N ASN A 23 -14.34 2.35 11.48
CA ASN A 23 -15.17 2.61 10.32
C ASN A 23 -14.56 1.94 9.08
N ARG A 24 -15.26 2.04 7.95
CA ARG A 24 -14.82 1.42 6.70
C ARG A 24 -13.49 1.99 6.17
N ALA A 25 -13.28 3.29 6.30
CA ALA A 25 -12.05 3.94 5.83
C ALA A 25 -10.82 3.47 6.62
N VAL A 26 -10.94 3.32 7.94
CA VAL A 26 -9.91 2.72 8.80
C VAL A 26 -9.63 1.27 8.41
N TYR A 27 -10.67 0.47 8.21
CA TYR A 27 -10.50 -0.92 7.76
C TYR A 27 -9.76 -1.01 6.42
N ASP A 28 -10.16 -0.21 5.42
CA ASP A 28 -9.57 -0.23 4.09
C ASP A 28 -8.12 0.30 4.09
N PHE A 29 -7.81 1.30 4.94
CA PHE A 29 -6.44 1.74 5.19
C PHE A 29 -5.57 0.60 5.73
N LEU A 30 -5.98 -0.03 6.84
CA LEU A 30 -5.21 -1.10 7.49
C LEU A 30 -5.03 -2.31 6.56
N ASN A 31 -6.08 -2.69 5.83
CA ASN A 31 -6.00 -3.78 4.87
C ASN A 31 -5.02 -3.46 3.73
N THR A 32 -5.09 -2.25 3.17
CA THR A 32 -4.16 -1.82 2.13
C THR A 32 -2.72 -1.77 2.65
N ARG A 33 -2.49 -1.30 3.89
CA ARG A 33 -1.17 -1.32 4.54
C ARG A 33 -0.59 -2.72 4.59
N CYS A 34 -1.35 -3.70 5.07
CA CYS A 34 -0.91 -5.09 5.17
C CYS A 34 -0.49 -5.66 3.81
N LEU A 35 -1.23 -5.33 2.75
CA LEU A 35 -0.94 -5.79 1.38
C LEU A 35 0.32 -5.15 0.78
N THR A 36 0.78 -3.99 1.27
CA THR A 36 2.08 -3.43 0.86
C THR A 36 3.28 -4.25 1.32
N ILE A 37 3.09 -5.15 2.29
CA ILE A 37 4.13 -6.09 2.75
C ILE A 37 3.87 -7.47 2.16
N ALA A 38 2.65 -8.01 2.37
CA ALA A 38 2.31 -9.36 1.94
C ALA A 38 2.29 -9.53 0.42
N GLY A 39 1.95 -8.48 -0.33
CA GLY A 39 1.98 -8.46 -1.80
C GLY A 39 3.36 -8.21 -2.41
N GLY A 40 4.40 -8.15 -1.58
CA GLY A 40 5.74 -7.72 -1.96
C GLY A 40 5.94 -6.23 -1.68
N THR A 41 7.04 -5.91 -0.99
CA THR A 41 7.41 -4.52 -0.73
C THR A 41 7.70 -3.80 -2.04
N GLU A 42 7.54 -2.47 -2.04
CA GLU A 42 7.83 -1.64 -3.21
C GLU A 42 9.29 -1.83 -3.67
N GLN A 43 10.23 -1.95 -2.73
CA GLN A 43 11.63 -2.21 -3.08
C GLN A 43 11.81 -3.53 -3.83
N ILE A 44 11.21 -4.63 -3.35
CA ILE A 44 11.33 -5.93 -4.02
C ILE A 44 10.66 -5.88 -5.40
N LEU A 45 9.48 -5.26 -5.52
CA LEU A 45 8.80 -5.14 -6.80
C LEU A 45 9.59 -4.28 -7.81
N LEU A 46 10.24 -3.21 -7.35
CA LEU A 46 11.11 -2.39 -8.19
C LEU A 46 12.36 -3.15 -8.63
N THR A 47 12.98 -3.94 -7.75
CA THR A 47 14.10 -4.81 -8.12
C THR A 47 13.68 -5.82 -9.19
N VAL A 48 12.55 -6.50 -9.01
CA VAL A 48 12.05 -7.46 -10.01
C VAL A 48 11.72 -6.78 -11.35
N ALA A 49 11.15 -5.57 -11.30
CA ALA A 49 10.91 -4.79 -12.52
C ALA A 49 12.24 -4.44 -13.20
N ALA A 50 13.25 -3.99 -12.45
CA ALA A 50 14.57 -3.65 -12.99
C ALA A 50 15.28 -4.86 -13.60
N GLU A 51 15.28 -6.00 -12.92
CA GLU A 51 15.83 -7.27 -13.43
C GLU A 51 15.21 -7.63 -14.78
N ARG A 52 13.88 -7.57 -14.87
CA ARG A 52 13.16 -7.87 -16.12
C ARG A 52 13.44 -6.88 -17.24
N LEU A 53 13.50 -5.59 -16.91
CA LEU A 53 13.78 -4.53 -17.89
C LEU A 53 15.21 -4.60 -18.44
N LEU A 54 16.16 -5.05 -17.61
CA LEU A 54 17.58 -5.12 -17.96
C LEU A 54 18.02 -6.52 -18.42
N GLY A 55 17.12 -7.51 -18.42
CA GLY A 55 17.43 -8.89 -18.79
C GLY A 55 18.37 -9.60 -17.81
N LEU A 56 18.38 -9.17 -16.54
CA LEU A 56 19.23 -9.77 -15.52
C LEU A 56 18.64 -11.09 -15.01
N PRO A 57 19.48 -12.10 -14.72
CA PRO A 57 19.02 -13.32 -14.05
C PRO A 57 18.60 -12.98 -12.60
N ARG A 58 17.53 -13.64 -12.14
CA ARG A 58 17.01 -13.55 -10.77
C ARG A 58 17.83 -14.36 -9.77
#